data_AF-A0A5D4SUB3-F1
#
_entry.id   AF-A0A5D4SUB3-F1
#
_cell.length_a   1.000
_cell.length_b   1.000
_cell.length_c   1.000
_cell.angle_alpha   90.00
_cell.angle_beta   90.00
_cell.angle_gamma   90.00
#
_symmetry.space_group_name_H-M   'P 1'
#
loop_
_entity.id
_entity.type
_entity.pdbx_description
1 polymer ?
#
loop_
_entity_poly.entity_id
_entity_poly.type
_entity_poly.pdbx_seq_one_letter_code
_entity_poly.pdbx_strand_id
1 'polypeptide(L)' 'MERIILFFAAMLAGFALLRVPMTGTFAALEPITTILGVVTVLVFSLALIYRGVRNLINR' A
#
# COMPACT_ATOMS: atom_id res chain seq x y z
N MET A 1 3.18 0.41 -18.94
CA MET A 1 3.67 1.20 -17.79
C MET A 1 2.57 1.56 -16.81
N GLU A 2 1.37 1.95 -17.24
CA GLU A 2 0.27 2.42 -16.37
C GLU A 2 0.02 1.56 -15.12
N ARG A 3 -0.05 0.23 -15.27
CA ARG A 3 -0.35 -0.65 -14.13
C ARG A 3 0.71 -0.60 -13.01
N ILE A 4 2.00 -0.42 -13.34
CA ILE A 4 3.07 -0.37 -12.32
C ILE A 4 2.94 0.90 -11.47
N ILE A 5 2.61 2.02 -12.12
CA ILE A 5 2.38 3.30 -11.45
C ILE A 5 1.17 3.19 -10.51
N LEU A 6 0.11 2.50 -10.92
CA LEU A 6 -1.05 2.23 -10.05
C LEU A 6 -0.69 1.40 -8.81
N PHE A 7 0.12 0.34 -8.95
CA PHE A 7 0.57 -0.44 -7.78
C PHE A 7 1.42 0.41 -6.83
N PHE A 8 2.26 1.28 -7.38
CA PHE A 8 3.08 2.19 -6.58
C PHE A 8 2.25 3.28 -5.89
N ALA A 9 1.31 3.90 -6.60
CA ALA A 9 0.40 4.89 -6.02
C ALA A 9 -0.50 4.28 -4.93
N ALA A 10 -0.98 3.06 -5.12
CA ALA A 10 -1.75 2.33 -4.11
C ALA A 10 -0.89 2.00 -2.87
N MET A 11 0.37 1.63 -3.05
CA MET A 11 1.32 1.46 -1.93
C MET A 11 1.50 2.77 -1.15
N LEU A 12 1.69 3.89 -1.85
CA LEU A 12 1.80 5.22 -1.22
C LEU A 12 0.52 5.62 -0.48
N ALA A 13 -0.65 5.31 -1.04
CA ALA A 13 -1.93 5.53 -0.39
C ALA A 13 -2.06 4.73 0.92
N GLY A 14 -1.53 3.49 0.97
CA GLY A 14 -1.47 2.70 2.20
C GLY A 14 -0.63 3.38 3.30
N PHE A 15 0.52 3.95 2.96
CA PHE A 15 1.31 4.76 3.90
C PHE A 15 0.61 6.05 4.32
N ALA A 16 -0.10 6.70 3.40
CA ALA A 16 -0.90 7.88 3.71
C ALA A 16 -2.00 7.53 4.71
N LEU A 17 -2.69 6.40 4.51
CA LEU A 17 -3.74 5.90 5.40
C LEU A 17 -3.24 5.67 6.83
N LEU A 18 -2.02 5.16 6.98
CA LEU A 18 -1.37 4.97 8.30
C LEU A 18 -1.00 6.28 9.00
N ARG A 19 -0.88 7.39 8.26
CA ARG A 19 -0.53 8.70 8.82
C ARG A 19 -1.71 9.65 8.98
N VAL A 20 -2.92 9.24 8.59
CA VAL A 20 -4.09 10.10 8.79
C VAL A 20 -4.37 10.19 10.29
N PRO A 21 -4.46 11.40 10.87
CA PRO A 21 -4.84 11.55 12.26
C PRO A 21 -6.30 11.12 12.44
N MET A 22 -6.49 9.98 13.09
CA MET A 22 -7.80 9.43 13.45
C MET A 22 -8.21 9.99 14.83
N THR A 23 -8.56 11.27 14.90
CA THR A 23 -8.98 11.92 16.14
C THR A 23 -10.50 12.11 16.20
N GLY A 24 -11.05 12.24 17.42
CA GLY A 24 -12.48 12.47 17.63
C GLY A 24 -13.36 11.29 17.22
N THR A 25 -14.40 11.53 16.43
CA THR A 25 -15.38 10.53 15.98
C THR A 25 -14.78 9.38 15.16
N PHE A 26 -13.59 9.59 14.58
CA PHE A 26 -12.89 8.61 13.75
C PHE A 26 -11.92 7.72 14.53
N ALA A 27 -11.73 7.94 15.85
CA ALA A 27 -10.86 7.12 16.68
C ALA A 27 -11.28 5.64 16.69
N ALA A 28 -12.58 5.35 16.58
CA ALA A 28 -13.07 3.98 16.49
C ALA A 28 -12.65 3.24 15.20
N LEU A 29 -12.27 3.97 14.14
CA LEU A 29 -11.82 3.40 12.87
C LEU A 29 -10.31 3.21 12.79
N GLU A 30 -9.55 3.82 13.70
CA GLU A 30 -8.08 3.72 13.78
C GLU A 30 -7.56 2.27 13.63
N PRO A 31 -8.07 1.26 14.37
CA PRO A 31 -7.57 -0.11 14.22
C PRO A 31 -7.83 -0.66 12.80
N ILE A 32 -8.97 -0.32 12.19
CA ILE A 32 -9.36 -0.79 10.86
C ILE A 32 -8.47 -0.13 9.80
N THR A 33 -8.30 1.20 9.86
CA THR A 33 -7.46 1.95 8.92
C THR A 33 -6.00 1.54 9.03
N THR A 34 -5.53 1.21 10.24
CA THR A 34 -4.17 0.72 10.47
C THR A 34 -3.96 -0.65 9.84
N ILE A 35 -4.87 -1.60 10.08
CA ILE A 35 -4.81 -2.94 9.46
C ILE A 35 -4.83 -2.82 7.93
N LEU A 36 -5.76 -2.05 7.39
CA LEU A 36 -5.87 -1.85 5.94
C LEU A 36 -4.63 -1.17 5.36
N GLY A 37 -4.07 -0.17 6.04
CA GLY A 37 -2.86 0.51 5.61
C GLY A 37 -1.67 -0.44 5.53
N VAL A 38 -1.46 -1.25 6.58
CA VAL A 38 -0.39 -2.26 6.62
C VAL A 38 -0.58 -3.31 5.53
N VAL A 39 -1.78 -3.88 5.40
CA VAL A 39 -2.07 -4.91 4.37
C VAL A 39 -1.87 -4.34 2.97
N THR A 40 -2.33 -3.11 2.72
CA THR A 40 -2.16 -2.45 1.43
C THR A 40 -0.68 -2.29 1.11
N VAL A 41 0.11 -1.72 2.02
CA VAL A 41 1.56 -1.56 1.81
C VAL A 41 2.24 -2.90 1.53
N LEU A 42 1.94 -3.94 2.32
CA LEU A 42 2.56 -5.27 2.17
C LEU A 42 2.24 -5.90 0.82
N VAL A 43 0.96 -5.98 0.45
CA VAL A 43 0.51 -6.66 -0.76
C VAL A 43 1.02 -5.93 -2.00
N PHE A 44 0.90 -4.61 -2.05
CA PHE A 44 1.36 -3.83 -3.20
C PHE A 44 2.89 -3.80 -3.32
N SER A 45 3.62 -3.77 -2.20
CA SER A 45 5.08 -3.90 -2.18
C SER A 45 5.53 -5.26 -2.71
N LEU A 46 4.94 -6.35 -2.22
CA LEU A 46 5.23 -7.71 -2.72
C LEU A 46 4.92 -7.85 -4.21
N ALA A 47 3.79 -7.31 -4.67
CA ALA A 47 3.43 -7.34 -6.08
C ALA A 47 4.43 -6.56 -6.96
N LEU A 48 4.90 -5.40 -6.48
CA LEU A 48 5.94 -4.61 -7.17
C LEU A 48 7.27 -5.35 -7.21
N ILE A 49 7.73 -5.89 -6.09
CA ILE A 49 8.97 -6.67 -6.00
C ILE A 49 8.88 -7.88 -6.93
N TYR A 50 7.80 -8.66 -6.88
CA TYR A 50 7.63 -9.83 -7.72
C TYR A 50 7.68 -9.47 -9.22
N ARG A 51 6.98 -8.41 -9.63
CA ARG A 51 6.97 -7.97 -11.04
C ARG A 51 8.33 -7.40 -11.45
N GLY A 52 9.01 -6.67 -10.58
CA GLY A 52 10.35 -6.14 -10.81
C GLY A 52 11.39 -7.24 -10.98
N VAL A 53 11.43 -8.18 -10.04
CA VAL A 53 12.33 -9.34 -10.06
C VAL A 53 12.04 -10.22 -11.28
N ARG A 54 10.77 -10.53 -11.56
CA ARG A 54 10.42 -11.32 -12.75
C ARG A 54 10.87 -10.62 -14.04
N ASN A 55 10.71 -9.30 -14.14
CA ASN A 55 11.16 -8.55 -15.31
C ASN A 55 12.69 -8.49 -15.44
N LEU A 56 13.41 -8.57 -14.32
CA LEU A 56 14.88 -8.62 -14.31
C LEU A 56 15.41 -10.01 -14.69
N ILE A 57 14.76 -11.07 -14.21
CA ILE A 57 15.15 -12.47 -14.49
C ILE A 57 14.75 -12.89 -15.91
N ASN A 58 13.63 -12.39 -16.43
CA ASN A 58 13.10 -12.75 -17.74
C ASN A 58 13.64 -11.83 -18.87
N ARG A 59 14.77 -11.17 -18.59
CA ARG A 59 15.62 -10.42 -19.51
C ARG A 59 16.89 -11.22 -19.76
#